data_AF-A0A2M8LYK4-F1
#
_entry.id   AF-A0A2M8LYK4-F1
#
_cell.length_a   1.000
_cell.length_b   1.000
_cell.length_c   1.000
_cell.angle_alpha   90.00
_cell.angle_beta   90.00
_cell.angle_gamma   90.00
#
_symmetry.space_group_name_H-M   'P 1'
#
loop_
_entity.id
_entity.type
_entity.pdbx_description
1 polymer ?
#
loop_
_entity_poly.entity_id
_entity_poly.type
_entity_poly.pdbx_seq_one_letter_code
_entity_poly.pdbx_strand_id
1 'polypeptide(L)'
;MPTDYACQAAAEQAAHGIAPIRALLVPAQRSGPPQQEEVSVVIRSFMGPQQTSRSSARREEGPPPVEPVGAPVGAAVLLSFLDGLRADLSGALVDWYSAIPTQLPQTLGVPGADSSGPPARIPNGWQSLADLQSNAQDVLTVLAGRPRGGQQVGPAELSWRLALLEDLFSGALRRMGIPDDTATDSAAELVGATGSLFGLNRPTPRSAPAPQQAY
;
A
#
# COMPACT_ATOMS: atom_id res chain seq x y z
N MET A 1 2.33 24.53 -2.30
CA MET A 1 1.65 23.75 -1.24
C MET A 1 1.02 22.53 -1.89
N PRO A 2 0.99 21.36 -1.22
CA PRO A 2 0.29 20.19 -1.74
C PRO A 2 -1.20 20.50 -1.82
N THR A 3 -1.80 20.31 -3.00
CA THR A 3 -3.24 20.42 -3.20
C THR A 3 -3.91 19.09 -2.86
N ASP A 4 -5.20 19.08 -2.56
CA ASP A 4 -5.96 17.85 -2.29
C ASP A 4 -5.83 16.84 -3.45
N TYR A 5 -5.78 17.35 -4.68
CA TYR A 5 -5.52 16.55 -5.90
C TYR A 5 -4.12 15.92 -5.90
N ALA A 6 -3.09 16.64 -5.47
CA ALA A 6 -1.73 16.09 -5.39
C ALA A 6 -1.63 15.01 -4.31
N CYS A 7 -2.27 15.21 -3.15
CA CYS A 7 -2.36 14.21 -2.09
C CYS A 7 -3.11 12.96 -2.56
N GLN A 8 -4.23 13.12 -3.29
CA GLN A 8 -4.97 12.00 -3.84
C GLN A 8 -4.15 11.23 -4.89
N ALA A 9 -3.52 11.92 -5.84
CA ALA A 9 -2.70 11.29 -6.87
C ALA A 9 -1.50 10.54 -6.27
N ALA A 10 -0.85 11.13 -5.26
CA ALA A 10 0.22 10.47 -4.52
C ALA A 10 -0.29 9.22 -3.80
N ALA A 11 -1.44 9.30 -3.13
CA ALA A 11 -2.04 8.18 -2.43
C ALA A 11 -2.43 7.03 -3.39
N GLU A 12 -2.96 7.36 -4.57
CA GLU A 12 -3.24 6.39 -5.63
C GLU A 12 -1.94 5.74 -6.13
N GLN A 13 -0.89 6.53 -6.41
CA GLN A 13 0.40 6.00 -6.85
C GLN A 13 1.01 5.07 -5.78
N ALA A 14 0.99 5.48 -4.51
CA ALA A 14 1.45 4.66 -3.40
C ALA A 14 0.67 3.35 -3.28
N ALA A 15 -0.65 3.40 -3.48
CA ALA A 15 -1.48 2.20 -3.47
C ALA A 15 -1.08 1.20 -4.57
N HIS A 16 -0.71 1.68 -5.77
CA HIS A 16 -0.19 0.83 -6.85
C HIS A 16 1.16 0.21 -6.48
N GLY A 17 2.09 1.00 -5.95
CA GLY A 17 3.41 0.51 -5.52
C GLY A 17 3.33 -0.57 -4.43
N ILE A 18 2.27 -0.54 -3.61
CA ILE A 18 2.10 -1.44 -2.45
C ILE A 18 1.25 -2.68 -2.73
N ALA A 19 0.45 -2.67 -3.80
CA ALA A 19 -0.37 -3.81 -4.16
C ALA A 19 0.42 -5.15 -4.24
N PRO A 20 1.64 -5.20 -4.81
CA PRO A 20 2.47 -6.41 -4.80
C PRO A 20 2.85 -6.88 -3.39
N ILE A 21 3.25 -5.95 -2.51
CA ILE A 21 3.60 -6.27 -1.12
C ILE A 21 2.40 -6.83 -0.38
N ARG A 22 1.22 -6.22 -0.52
CA ARG A 22 -0.01 -6.72 0.11
C ARG A 22 -0.36 -8.12 -0.39
N ALA A 23 -0.19 -8.40 -1.68
CA ALA A 23 -0.45 -9.73 -2.23
C ALA A 23 0.48 -10.82 -1.67
N LEU A 24 1.70 -10.44 -1.28
CA LEU A 24 2.67 -11.35 -0.66
C LEU A 24 2.48 -11.51 0.86
N LEU A 25 2.05 -10.44 1.54
CA LEU A 25 1.90 -10.42 3.00
C LEU A 25 0.52 -10.86 3.49
N VAL A 26 -0.54 -10.59 2.74
CA VAL A 26 -1.88 -11.12 3.05
C VAL A 26 -1.92 -12.53 2.49
N PRO A 27 -2.00 -13.58 3.33
CA PRO A 27 -2.29 -14.91 2.81
C PRO A 27 -3.59 -14.77 2.04
N ALA A 28 -3.59 -15.08 0.74
CA ALA A 28 -4.82 -15.23 -0.04
C ALA A 28 -5.78 -15.99 0.87
N GLN A 29 -6.91 -15.36 1.25
CA GLN A 29 -7.92 -16.01 2.06
C GLN A 29 -8.22 -17.32 1.33
N ARG A 30 -7.62 -18.42 1.82
CA ARG A 30 -8.04 -19.75 1.45
C ARG A 30 -9.48 -19.74 1.87
N SER A 31 -10.35 -19.72 0.86
CA SER A 31 -11.75 -20.07 0.99
C SER A 31 -11.79 -21.16 2.04
N GLY A 32 -12.48 -20.88 3.15
CA GLY A 32 -12.74 -21.91 4.14
C GLY A 32 -13.26 -23.15 3.40
N PRO A 33 -13.01 -24.36 3.93
CA PRO A 33 -13.59 -25.56 3.33
C PRO A 33 -15.06 -25.26 3.06
N PRO A 34 -15.59 -25.59 1.86
CA PRO A 34 -16.97 -25.24 1.52
C PRO A 34 -17.80 -25.70 2.70
N GLN A 35 -18.44 -24.74 3.38
CA GLN A 35 -19.45 -25.08 4.37
C GLN A 35 -20.34 -26.03 3.62
N GLN A 36 -20.27 -27.31 4.02
CA GLN A 36 -21.20 -28.31 3.59
C GLN A 36 -22.54 -27.65 3.84
N GLU A 37 -23.16 -27.32 2.73
CA GLU A 37 -24.58 -27.10 2.59
C GLU A 37 -25.23 -28.05 3.61
N GLU A 38 -25.68 -27.49 4.73
CA GLU A 38 -26.60 -28.15 5.64
C GLU A 38 -27.92 -28.22 4.85
N VAL A 39 -27.89 -29.03 3.79
CA VAL A 39 -29.05 -29.53 3.11
C VAL A 39 -29.75 -30.28 4.22
N SER A 40 -30.83 -29.70 4.71
CA SER A 40 -31.84 -30.39 5.49
C SER A 40 -32.10 -31.75 4.82
N VAL A 41 -31.46 -32.81 5.32
CA VAL A 41 -31.73 -34.21 4.93
C VAL A 41 -32.99 -34.64 5.67
N VAL A 42 -34.07 -33.88 5.45
CA VAL A 42 -35.43 -34.28 5.76
C VAL A 42 -36.25 -33.67 4.62
N ILE A 43 -36.12 -34.27 3.43
CA ILE A 43 -37.07 -34.34 2.29
C ILE A 43 -36.21 -34.74 1.06
N ARG A 44 -35.64 -35.94 1.05
CA ARG A 44 -35.13 -36.57 -0.18
C ARG A 44 -35.45 -38.05 -0.31
N SER A 45 -36.42 -38.55 0.47
CA SER A 45 -36.94 -39.92 0.33
C SER A 45 -38.14 -40.03 -0.63
N PHE A 46 -38.47 -39.00 -1.42
CA PHE A 46 -39.66 -39.01 -2.28
C PHE A 46 -39.44 -38.69 -3.77
N MET A 47 -38.21 -38.57 -4.27
CA MET A 47 -37.98 -38.40 -5.71
C MET A 47 -36.93 -39.41 -6.21
N GLY A 48 -37.35 -40.22 -7.18
CA GLY A 48 -36.63 -41.37 -7.73
C GLY A 48 -35.34 -41.05 -8.49
N PRO A 49 -34.67 -42.09 -9.02
CA PRO A 49 -33.32 -41.97 -9.55
C PRO A 49 -33.32 -41.44 -10.98
N GLN A 50 -32.65 -40.31 -11.21
CA GLN A 50 -32.09 -40.00 -12.52
C GLN A 50 -30.61 -39.66 -12.37
N GLN A 51 -29.78 -40.59 -12.83
CA GLN A 51 -28.41 -40.29 -13.26
C GLN A 51 -28.49 -39.39 -14.49
N THR A 52 -27.60 -38.41 -14.61
CA THR A 52 -26.70 -38.30 -15.76
C THR A 52 -25.71 -37.14 -15.56
N SER A 53 -24.45 -37.51 -15.73
CA SER A 53 -23.26 -36.71 -15.89
C SER A 53 -23.48 -35.35 -16.57
N ARG A 54 -23.05 -34.27 -15.91
CA ARG A 54 -22.52 -33.08 -16.58
C ARG A 54 -21.16 -32.76 -16.00
N SER A 55 -20.16 -33.23 -16.74
CA SER A 55 -18.88 -32.60 -17.00
C SER A 55 -18.45 -31.53 -15.99
N SER A 56 -17.60 -31.95 -15.06
CA SER A 56 -16.65 -31.09 -14.36
C SER A 56 -15.74 -30.41 -15.40
N ALA A 57 -16.23 -29.32 -15.99
CA ALA A 57 -15.38 -28.35 -16.64
C ALA A 57 -14.43 -27.81 -15.57
N ARG A 58 -13.22 -28.33 -15.59
CA ARG A 58 -12.02 -27.81 -14.92
C ARG A 58 -11.93 -26.32 -15.22
N ARG A 59 -12.54 -25.48 -14.37
CA ARG A 59 -12.21 -24.06 -14.31
C ARG A 59 -10.75 -24.03 -13.92
N GLU A 60 -9.92 -23.53 -14.83
CA GLU A 60 -8.62 -22.98 -14.46
C GLU A 60 -8.88 -21.95 -13.37
N GLU A 61 -8.58 -22.37 -12.15
CA GLU A 61 -8.68 -21.59 -10.93
C GLU A 61 -7.52 -20.60 -10.97
N GLY A 62 -7.73 -19.51 -11.72
CA GLY A 62 -6.89 -18.33 -11.64
C GLY A 62 -6.82 -17.87 -10.19
N PRO A 63 -5.70 -17.26 -9.77
CA PRO A 63 -5.55 -16.79 -8.40
C PRO A 63 -6.74 -15.91 -8.02
N PRO A 64 -7.24 -16.01 -6.76
CA PRO A 64 -8.37 -15.22 -6.32
C PRO A 64 -8.09 -13.72 -6.56
N PRO A 65 -9.10 -12.92 -6.94
CA PRO A 65 -8.90 -11.50 -7.16
C PRO A 65 -8.44 -10.87 -5.86
N VAL A 66 -7.16 -10.49 -5.80
CA VAL A 66 -6.64 -9.63 -4.74
C VAL A 66 -7.39 -8.31 -4.88
N GLU A 67 -8.16 -7.95 -3.86
CA GLU A 67 -8.89 -6.69 -3.85
C GLU A 67 -7.90 -5.54 -4.10
N PRO A 68 -8.16 -4.63 -5.04
CA PRO A 68 -7.22 -3.55 -5.34
C PRO A 68 -6.96 -2.70 -4.09
N VAL A 69 -5.70 -2.35 -3.86
CA VAL A 69 -5.34 -1.43 -2.77
C VAL A 69 -5.95 -0.07 -3.11
N GLY A 70 -6.84 0.42 -2.25
CA GLY A 70 -7.47 1.72 -2.42
C GLY A 70 -6.57 2.88 -1.98
N ALA A 71 -6.88 4.08 -2.46
CA ALA A 71 -6.21 5.32 -2.05
C ALA A 71 -6.09 5.52 -0.52
N PRO A 72 -7.06 5.14 0.33
CA PRO A 72 -6.91 5.27 1.79
C PRO A 72 -5.73 4.47 2.37
N VAL A 73 -5.47 3.26 1.84
CA VAL A 73 -4.33 2.44 2.27
C VAL A 73 -3.02 3.04 1.75
N GLY A 74 -3.01 3.52 0.51
CA GLY A 74 -1.86 4.24 -0.04
C GLY A 74 -1.52 5.50 0.76
N ALA A 75 -2.52 6.29 1.17
CA ALA A 75 -2.36 7.45 2.03
C ALA A 75 -1.80 7.06 3.41
N ALA A 76 -2.29 5.97 4.02
CA ALA A 76 -1.79 5.49 5.30
C ALA A 76 -0.32 5.07 5.24
N VAL A 77 0.12 4.47 4.13
CA VAL A 77 1.53 4.08 3.98
C VAL A 77 2.41 5.30 3.66
N LEU A 78 1.92 6.26 2.89
CA LEU A 78 2.60 7.54 2.71
C LEU A 78 2.80 8.28 4.04
N LEU A 79 1.82 8.25 4.93
CA LEU A 79 1.97 8.80 6.29
C LEU A 79 3.12 8.14 7.04
N SER A 80 3.24 6.80 6.99
CA SER A 80 4.39 6.09 7.56
C SER A 80 5.72 6.49 6.92
N PHE A 81 5.73 6.79 5.61
CA PHE A 81 6.91 7.28 4.90
C PHE A 81 7.30 8.71 5.31
N LEU A 82 6.31 9.59 5.52
CA LEU A 82 6.52 10.93 6.07
C LEU A 82 7.02 10.88 7.51
N ASP A 83 6.58 9.92 8.32
CA ASP A 83 7.13 9.68 9.65
C ASP A 83 8.60 9.26 9.58
N GLY A 84 8.99 8.49 8.55
CA GLY A 84 10.39 8.16 8.28
C GLY A 84 11.24 9.39 7.96
N LEU A 85 10.74 10.30 7.13
CA LEU A 85 11.41 11.59 6.86
C LEU A 85 11.57 12.42 8.14
N ARG A 86 10.54 12.46 8.98
CA ARG A 86 10.60 13.17 10.27
C ARG A 86 11.59 12.53 11.23
N ALA A 87 11.63 11.20 11.28
CA ALA A 87 12.56 10.43 12.09
C ALA A 87 14.01 10.65 11.66
N ASP A 88 14.28 10.75 10.35
CA ASP A 88 15.59 11.15 9.82
C ASP A 88 15.96 12.59 10.22
N LEU A 89 15.00 13.51 10.22
CA LEU A 89 15.23 14.91 10.63
C LEU A 89 15.47 15.06 12.15
N SER A 90 14.85 14.21 12.97
CA SER A 90 14.96 14.23 14.43
C SER A 90 16.04 13.30 15.00
N GLY A 91 16.63 12.41 14.19
CA GLY A 91 17.61 11.43 14.62
C GLY A 91 17.02 10.12 15.17
N ALA A 92 15.72 9.88 14.97
CA ALA A 92 14.98 8.68 15.39
C ALA A 92 14.81 7.63 14.27
N LEU A 93 15.63 7.69 13.22
CA LEU A 93 15.47 6.86 12.01
C LEU A 93 15.55 5.34 12.29
N VAL A 94 16.38 4.94 13.26
CA VAL A 94 16.53 3.54 13.66
C VAL A 94 15.25 2.99 14.29
N ASP A 95 14.58 3.78 15.12
CA ASP A 95 13.34 3.40 15.77
C ASP A 95 12.22 3.21 14.74
N TRP A 96 12.08 4.17 13.82
CA TRP A 96 11.15 4.07 12.70
C TRP A 96 11.41 2.82 11.86
N TYR A 97 12.66 2.60 11.44
CA TYR A 97 13.05 1.44 10.65
C TYR A 97 12.74 0.11 11.34
N SER A 98 12.97 0.03 12.65
CA SER A 98 12.68 -1.17 13.45
C SER A 98 11.19 -1.48 13.60
N ALA A 99 10.32 -0.46 13.46
CA ALA A 99 8.89 -0.60 13.57
C ALA A 99 8.20 -1.05 12.26
N ILE A 100 8.86 -0.90 11.10
CA ILE A 100 8.29 -1.24 9.78
C ILE A 100 7.72 -2.67 9.73
N PRO A 101 8.43 -3.72 10.20
CA PRO A 101 7.95 -5.09 10.07
C PRO A 101 6.65 -5.39 10.82
N THR A 102 6.33 -4.61 11.85
CA THR A 102 5.09 -4.78 12.63
C THR A 102 4.00 -3.83 12.17
N GLN A 103 4.35 -2.60 11.80
CA GLN A 103 3.39 -1.58 11.37
C GLN A 103 2.86 -1.82 9.96
N LEU A 104 3.74 -2.15 9.01
CA LEU A 104 3.35 -2.26 7.59
C LEU A 104 2.25 -3.32 7.38
N PRO A 105 2.35 -4.56 7.93
CA PRO A 105 1.27 -5.54 7.78
C PRO A 105 -0.07 -5.04 8.35
N GLN A 106 -0.04 -4.32 9.49
CA GLN A 106 -1.24 -3.76 10.11
C GLN A 106 -1.87 -2.69 9.21
N THR A 107 -1.06 -1.80 8.63
CA THR A 107 -1.53 -0.78 7.68
C THR A 107 -2.15 -1.40 6.42
N LEU A 108 -1.63 -2.54 5.97
CA LEU A 108 -2.15 -3.30 4.83
C LEU A 108 -3.38 -4.15 5.15
N GLY A 109 -3.82 -4.16 6.41
CA GLY A 109 -4.97 -4.93 6.88
C GLY A 109 -4.68 -6.43 7.03
N VAL A 110 -3.42 -6.83 7.17
CA VAL A 110 -3.05 -8.22 7.50
C VAL A 110 -3.48 -8.47 8.95
N PRO A 111 -4.38 -9.43 9.23
CA PRO A 111 -4.72 -9.78 10.61
C PRO A 111 -3.48 -10.34 11.29
N GLY A 112 -3.08 -9.71 12.40
CA GLY A 112 -1.98 -10.22 13.22
C GLY A 112 -2.38 -11.57 13.84
N ALA A 113 -1.44 -12.52 13.91
CA ALA A 113 -1.68 -13.82 14.54
C ALA A 113 -2.18 -13.71 16.00
N ASP A 114 -1.93 -12.56 16.64
CA ASP A 114 -2.24 -12.31 18.05
C ASP A 114 -3.36 -11.27 18.26
N SER A 115 -4.03 -10.82 17.19
CA SER A 115 -5.04 -9.76 17.29
C SER A 115 -6.40 -10.30 17.75
N SER A 116 -6.52 -10.59 19.05
CA SER A 116 -7.81 -10.63 19.76
C SER A 116 -8.29 -9.21 20.16
N GLY A 117 -7.89 -8.20 19.37
CA GLY A 117 -8.25 -6.79 19.53
C GLY A 117 -9.33 -6.37 18.52
N PRO A 118 -10.02 -5.25 18.77
CA PRO A 118 -11.03 -4.72 17.85
C PRO A 118 -10.45 -4.55 16.44
N PRO A 119 -11.27 -4.75 15.38
CA PRO A 119 -10.79 -4.73 14.00
C PRO A 119 -10.02 -3.43 13.74
N ALA A 120 -8.85 -3.54 13.10
CA ALA A 120 -8.07 -2.40 12.66
C ALA A 120 -9.03 -1.45 11.94
N ARG A 121 -9.28 -0.27 12.54
CA ARG A 121 -10.21 0.70 11.95
C ARG A 121 -9.66 1.04 10.58
N ILE A 122 -10.44 0.70 9.56
CA ILE A 122 -10.17 1.11 8.19
C ILE A 122 -9.97 2.63 8.25
N PRO A 123 -8.83 3.16 7.76
CA PRO A 123 -8.57 4.59 7.81
C PRO A 123 -9.73 5.33 7.12
N ASN A 124 -10.34 6.30 7.82
CA ASN A 124 -11.32 7.18 7.19
C ASN A 124 -10.61 7.94 6.07
N GLY A 125 -10.86 7.59 4.80
CA GLY A 125 -10.06 8.06 3.67
C GLY A 125 -9.90 9.58 3.58
N TRP A 126 -10.95 10.34 3.96
CA TRP A 126 -10.89 11.80 4.04
C TRP A 126 -9.96 12.32 5.14
N GLN A 127 -9.97 11.67 6.32
CA GLN A 127 -9.08 12.02 7.42
C GLN A 127 -7.63 11.73 7.03
N SER A 128 -7.36 10.58 6.41
CA SER A 128 -6.00 10.22 5.98
C SER A 128 -5.41 11.19 4.96
N LEU A 129 -6.22 11.75 4.05
CA LEU A 129 -5.76 12.77 3.10
C LEU A 129 -5.49 14.12 3.77
N ALA A 130 -6.33 14.54 4.72
CA ALA A 130 -6.11 15.75 5.49
C ALA A 130 -4.86 15.64 6.37
N ASP A 131 -4.68 14.49 7.03
CA ASP A 131 -3.49 14.18 7.81
C ASP A 131 -2.26 14.18 6.89
N LEU A 132 -2.34 13.59 5.70
CA LEU A 132 -1.23 13.57 4.74
C LEU A 132 -0.78 14.98 4.33
N GLN A 133 -1.74 15.86 4.04
CA GLN A 133 -1.45 17.25 3.69
C GLN A 133 -0.80 18.00 4.86
N SER A 134 -1.36 17.88 6.06
CA SER A 134 -0.81 18.49 7.28
C SER A 134 0.61 17.99 7.55
N ASN A 135 0.83 16.68 7.46
CA ASN A 135 2.13 16.09 7.73
C ASN A 135 3.19 16.50 6.70
N ALA A 136 2.82 16.60 5.42
CA ALA A 136 3.71 17.08 4.37
C ALA A 136 4.07 18.57 4.58
N GLN A 137 3.13 19.39 5.02
CA GLN A 137 3.36 20.80 5.32
C GLN A 137 4.34 20.99 6.50
N ASP A 138 4.20 20.19 7.55
CA ASP A 138 5.13 20.20 8.68
C ASP A 138 6.55 19.82 8.25
N VAL A 139 6.71 18.78 7.41
CA VAL A 139 8.03 18.37 6.89
C VAL A 139 8.67 19.52 6.10
N LEU A 140 7.90 20.18 5.23
CA LEU A 140 8.38 21.37 4.50
C LEU A 140 8.79 22.50 5.45
N THR A 141 8.04 22.70 6.53
CA THR A 141 8.32 23.73 7.54
C THR A 141 9.62 23.43 8.29
N VAL A 142 9.84 22.18 8.69
CA VAL A 142 11.08 21.74 9.36
C VAL A 142 12.29 21.88 8.43
N LEU A 143 12.14 21.52 7.15
CA LEU A 143 13.20 21.66 6.15
C LEU A 143 13.53 23.14 5.89
N ALA A 144 12.52 24.01 5.79
CA ALA A 144 12.71 25.44 5.58
C ALA A 144 13.33 26.15 6.81
N GLY A 145 13.02 25.67 8.02
CA GLY A 145 13.47 26.27 9.27
C GLY A 145 14.91 25.97 9.67
N ARG A 146 15.68 25.17 8.89
CA ARG A 146 17.04 24.74 9.25
C ARG A 146 18.10 25.64 8.59
N PRO A 147 18.76 26.55 9.33
CA PRO A 147 19.82 27.37 8.78
C PRO A 147 21.14 26.57 8.83
N ARG A 148 21.51 25.90 7.74
CA ARG A 148 22.88 25.39 7.56
C ARG A 148 23.70 26.40 6.78
N GLY A 149 24.41 27.28 7.49
CA GLY A 149 25.61 27.98 7.01
C GLY A 149 25.59 28.58 5.60
N GLY A 150 24.47 29.18 5.17
CA GLY A 150 24.37 29.88 3.88
C GLY A 150 24.10 29.00 2.65
N GLN A 151 23.95 27.69 2.81
CA GLN A 151 23.57 26.80 1.72
C GLN A 151 22.06 26.54 1.83
N GLN A 152 21.29 27.05 0.86
CA GLN A 152 19.84 26.84 0.81
C GLN A 152 19.55 25.33 0.91
N VAL A 153 18.78 24.94 1.93
CA VAL A 153 18.19 23.60 2.05
C VAL A 153 17.23 23.47 0.87
N GLY A 154 17.74 22.87 -0.21
CA GLY A 154 17.08 22.82 -1.49
C GLY A 154 16.42 21.48 -1.79
N PRO A 155 15.78 21.35 -2.97
CA PRO A 155 15.20 20.09 -3.44
C PRO A 155 16.20 18.93 -3.48
N ALA A 156 17.51 19.21 -3.60
CA ALA A 156 18.57 18.20 -3.59
C ALA A 156 18.71 17.49 -2.22
N GLU A 157 18.56 18.20 -1.10
CA GLU A 157 18.64 17.60 0.24
C GLU A 157 17.45 16.66 0.47
N LEU A 158 16.24 17.09 0.08
CA LEU A 158 15.05 16.25 0.16
C LEU A 158 15.19 15.03 -0.74
N SER A 159 15.70 15.19 -1.97
CA SER A 159 15.96 14.08 -2.88
C SER A 159 16.94 13.06 -2.29
N TRP A 160 18.01 13.52 -1.63
CA TRP A 160 18.97 12.63 -0.97
C TRP A 160 18.34 11.85 0.19
N ARG A 161 17.53 12.52 1.03
CA ARG A 161 16.80 11.88 2.14
C ARG A 161 15.79 10.85 1.64
N LEU A 162 15.11 11.15 0.54
CA LEU A 162 14.19 10.21 -0.08
C LEU A 162 14.90 8.96 -0.63
N ALA A 163 16.07 9.12 -1.24
CA ALA A 163 16.89 7.97 -1.68
C ALA A 163 17.34 7.11 -0.48
N LEU A 164 17.73 7.73 0.63
CA LEU A 164 18.05 7.00 1.87
C LEU A 164 16.85 6.20 2.38
N LEU A 165 15.65 6.79 2.37
CA LEU A 165 14.44 6.08 2.78
C LEU A 165 14.06 4.95 1.82
N GLU A 166 14.34 5.10 0.52
CA GLU A 166 14.19 4.03 -0.47
C GLU A 166 14.98 2.78 -0.07
N ASP A 167 16.29 2.97 0.19
CA ASP A 167 17.22 1.91 0.53
C ASP A 167 16.82 1.23 1.85
N LEU A 168 16.44 2.03 2.85
CA LEU A 168 15.98 1.52 4.14
C LEU A 168 14.68 0.75 3.98
N PHE A 169 13.69 1.30 3.28
CA PHE A 169 12.40 0.64 3.12
C PHE A 169 12.55 -0.67 2.34
N SER A 170 13.29 -0.67 1.23
CA SER A 170 13.63 -1.89 0.48
C SER A 170 14.36 -2.92 1.37
N GLY A 171 15.31 -2.47 2.20
CA GLY A 171 15.95 -3.31 3.21
C GLY A 171 14.98 -3.91 4.22
N ALA A 172 13.98 -3.16 4.68
CA ALA A 172 12.95 -3.65 5.59
C ALA A 172 12.03 -4.69 4.90
N LEU A 173 11.61 -4.43 3.66
CA LEU A 173 10.79 -5.35 2.87
C LEU A 173 11.51 -6.71 2.67
N ARG A 174 12.80 -6.69 2.34
CA ARG A 174 13.61 -7.91 2.21
C ARG A 174 13.68 -8.72 3.51
N ARG A 175 13.78 -8.04 4.67
CA ARG A 175 13.75 -8.71 5.99
C ARG A 175 12.41 -9.37 6.28
N MET A 176 11.32 -8.87 5.70
CA MET A 176 10.00 -9.49 5.76
C MET A 176 9.82 -10.65 4.76
N GLY A 177 10.84 -10.98 3.96
CA GLY A 177 10.78 -12.05 2.96
C GLY A 177 10.18 -11.62 1.62
N ILE A 178 10.04 -10.31 1.35
CA ILE A 178 9.64 -9.81 0.03
C ILE A 178 10.80 -10.00 -0.96
N PRO A 179 10.56 -10.48 -2.19
CA PRO A 179 11.59 -10.61 -3.23
C PRO A 179 12.28 -9.27 -3.52
N ASP A 180 13.56 -9.32 -3.89
CA ASP A 180 14.40 -8.13 -4.08
C ASP A 180 13.80 -7.15 -5.09
N ASP A 181 13.46 -7.61 -6.30
CA ASP A 181 12.87 -6.79 -7.36
C ASP A 181 11.56 -6.11 -6.90
N THR A 182 10.71 -6.85 -6.19
CA THR A 182 9.45 -6.30 -5.66
C THR A 182 9.72 -5.27 -4.55
N ALA A 183 10.71 -5.52 -3.70
CA ALA A 183 11.08 -4.61 -2.64
C ALA A 183 11.64 -3.28 -3.18
N THR A 184 12.50 -3.33 -4.19
CA THR A 184 13.06 -2.14 -4.84
C THR A 184 12.00 -1.36 -5.61
N ASP A 185 11.19 -2.04 -6.44
CA ASP A 185 10.17 -1.37 -7.26
C ASP A 185 9.11 -0.69 -6.38
N SER A 186 8.65 -1.38 -5.34
CA SER A 186 7.69 -0.79 -4.39
C SER A 186 8.26 0.38 -3.59
N ALA A 187 9.53 0.31 -3.20
CA ALA A 187 10.20 1.41 -2.50
C ALA A 187 10.35 2.63 -3.42
N ALA A 188 10.77 2.43 -4.67
CA ALA A 188 10.91 3.48 -5.66
C ALA A 188 9.56 4.16 -5.99
N GLU A 189 8.47 3.39 -6.13
CA GLU A 189 7.12 3.95 -6.34
C GLU A 189 6.64 4.78 -5.15
N LEU A 190 6.94 4.36 -3.90
CA LEU A 190 6.59 5.12 -2.70
C LEU A 190 7.40 6.41 -2.55
N VAL A 191 8.68 6.36 -2.90
CA VAL A 191 9.54 7.54 -2.98
C VAL A 191 9.07 8.48 -4.08
N GLY A 192 8.67 7.94 -5.24
CA GLY A 192 8.06 8.68 -6.34
C GLY A 192 6.80 9.43 -5.90
N ALA A 193 5.87 8.71 -5.25
CA ALA A 193 4.63 9.24 -4.71
C ALA A 193 4.89 10.30 -3.62
N THR A 194 5.81 10.04 -2.69
CA THR A 194 6.19 10.99 -1.63
C THR A 194 6.84 12.24 -2.22
N GLY A 195 7.75 12.09 -3.19
CA GLY A 195 8.38 13.19 -3.92
C GLY A 195 7.37 14.08 -4.64
N SER A 196 6.26 13.50 -5.13
CA SER A 196 5.19 14.26 -5.79
C SER A 196 4.46 15.23 -4.85
N LEU A 197 4.34 14.90 -3.56
CA LEU A 197 3.79 15.80 -2.52
C LEU A 197 4.61 17.09 -2.39
N PHE A 198 5.91 17.00 -2.68
CA PHE A 198 6.86 18.10 -2.60
C PHE A 198 7.17 18.73 -3.96
N GLY A 199 6.50 18.29 -5.03
CA GLY A 199 6.72 18.78 -6.38
C GLY A 199 8.02 18.32 -7.04
N LEU A 200 8.68 17.27 -6.51
CA LEU A 200 9.89 16.69 -7.09
C LEU A 200 9.58 15.80 -8.31
N ASN A 201 8.45 15.09 -8.25
CA ASN A 201 7.96 14.26 -9.35
C ASN A 201 6.56 14.76 -9.71
N ARG A 202 6.43 15.42 -10.86
CA ARG A 202 5.10 15.79 -11.34
C ARG A 202 4.38 14.48 -11.69
N PRO A 203 3.19 14.18 -11.14
CA PRO A 203 2.44 13.01 -11.56
C PRO A 203 2.21 13.16 -13.06
N THR A 204 2.79 12.28 -13.87
CA THR A 204 2.47 12.22 -15.30
C THR A 204 1.01 11.82 -15.39
N PRO A 205 0.10 12.67 -15.88
CA PRO A 205 -1.25 12.22 -16.18
C PRO A 205 -1.10 11.08 -17.20
N ARG A 206 -1.56 9.87 -16.83
CA ARG A 206 -1.57 8.72 -17.73
C ARG A 206 -2.37 9.14 -18.97
N SER A 207 -1.69 9.29 -20.10
CA SER A 207 -2.37 9.34 -21.40
C SER A 207 -3.20 8.07 -21.51
N ALA A 208 -4.52 8.24 -21.66
CA ALA A 208 -5.42 7.15 -21.98
C ALA A 208 -4.88 6.36 -23.19
N PRO A 209 -5.07 5.03 -23.25
CA PRO A 209 -4.70 4.28 -24.43
C PRO A 209 -5.39 4.88 -25.65
N ALA A 210 -4.61 5.22 -26.68
CA ALA A 210 -5.13 5.76 -27.92
C ALA A 210 -6.22 4.81 -28.46
N PRO A 211 -7.38 5.32 -28.92
CA PRO A 211 -8.38 4.47 -29.53
C PRO A 211 -7.74 3.76 -30.72
N GLN A 212 -7.72 2.42 -30.66
CA GLN A 212 -7.32 1.58 -31.78
C GLN A 212 -8.25 1.94 -32.95
N GLN A 213 -7.71 2.64 -33.93
CA GLN A 213 -8.38 2.85 -35.21
C GLN A 213 -8.48 1.48 -35.89
N ALA A 214 -9.70 0.95 -35.93
CA ALA A 214 -10.05 -0.10 -36.86
C ALA A 214 -10.20 0.53 -38.25
N TYR A 215 -9.35 0.09 -39.18
CA TYR A 215 -9.57 0.18 -40.63
C TYR A 215 -8.98 -1.05 -41.31
#